data_AF-A0A2T7URB1-F1
#
_entry.id   AF-A0A2T7URB1-F1
#
_cell.length_a   1.000
_cell.length_b   1.000
_cell.length_c   1.000
_cell.angle_alpha   90.00
_cell.angle_beta   90.00
_cell.angle_gamma   90.00
#
_symmetry.space_group_name_H-M   'P 1'
#
loop_
_entity.id
_entity.type
_entity.pdbx_description
1 polymer ?
#
loop_
_entity_poly.entity_id
_entity_poly.type
_entity_poly.pdbx_seq_one_letter_code
_entity_poly.pdbx_strand_id
1 'polypeptide(L)' 'MNATAHGALALMPRAGQLVAARQQFEDHSAGADTRADAARIMIELGTAFDQGRARRFLRDLGRPV' A
#
# COMPACT_ATOMS: atom_id res chain seq x y z
N MET A 1 -35.38 5.51 -14.82
CA MET A 1 -34.23 4.57 -14.78
C MET A 1 -33.01 5.38 -14.36
N ASN A 2 -32.60 5.31 -13.09
CA ASN A 2 -31.38 6.00 -12.63
C ASN A 2 -30.59 5.01 -11.78
N ALA A 3 -29.71 4.26 -12.44
CA ALA A 3 -28.93 3.18 -11.84
C ALA A 3 -27.72 3.79 -11.09
N THR A 4 -27.85 3.84 -9.77
CA THR A 4 -26.81 3.53 -8.78
C THR A 4 -25.35 3.73 -9.21
N ALA A 5 -24.91 4.99 -9.38
CA ALA A 5 -23.50 5.35 -9.54
C ALA A 5 -22.76 5.60 -8.21
N HIS A 6 -23.31 5.15 -7.06
CA HIS A 6 -22.75 5.39 -5.73
C HIS A 6 -21.82 4.28 -5.21
N GLY A 7 -21.68 3.16 -5.93
CA GLY A 7 -20.78 2.06 -5.52
C GLY A 7 -19.32 2.21 -5.93
N ALA A 8 -19.02 2.94 -7.02
CA ALA A 8 -17.66 3.02 -7.56
C ALA A 8 -16.78 4.05 -6.82
N LEU A 9 -17.36 5.15 -6.34
CA LEU A 9 -16.62 6.21 -5.64
C LEU A 9 -16.18 5.82 -4.22
N ALA A 10 -16.89 4.89 -3.57
CA ALA A 10 -16.51 4.38 -2.24
C ALA A 10 -15.27 3.45 -2.26
N LEU A 11 -14.89 2.92 -3.43
CA LEU A 11 -13.69 2.09 -3.62
C LEU A 11 -12.46 2.89 -4.07
N MET A 12 -12.65 4.13 -4.52
CA MET A 12 -11.57 5.00 -5.01
C MET A 12 -10.61 5.59 -3.95
N PRO A 13 -10.89 5.65 -2.62
CA PRO A 13 -9.89 6.09 -1.64
C PRO A 13 -8.68 5.14 -1.56
N ARG A 14 -8.89 3.84 -1.81
CA ARG A 14 -7.86 2.80 -1.64
C ARG A 14 -6.81 2.77 -2.74
N ALA A 15 -7.19 3.14 -3.98
CA ALA A 15 -6.26 3.19 -5.10
C ALA A 15 -5.23 4.32 -4.93
N GLY A 16 -5.69 5.52 -4.52
CA GLY A 16 -4.79 6.64 -4.24
C GLY A 16 -3.82 6.34 -3.09
N GLN A 17 -4.30 5.71 -2.02
CA GLN A 17 -3.47 5.26 -0.90
C GLN A 17 -2.41 4.24 -1.33
N LEU A 18 -2.78 3.26 -2.17
CA LEU A 18 -1.83 2.28 -2.69
C LEU A 18 -0.76 2.93 -3.58
N VAL A 19 -1.15 3.88 -4.44
CA VAL A 19 -0.19 4.61 -5.29
C VAL A 19 0.78 5.43 -4.44
N ALA A 20 0.28 6.18 -3.47
CA ALA A 20 1.13 6.97 -2.56
C ALA A 20 2.06 6.07 -1.73
N ALA A 21 1.54 4.94 -1.21
CA ALA A 21 2.35 3.97 -0.48
C ALA A 21 3.45 3.36 -1.36
N ARG A 22 3.16 3.00 -2.62
CA ARG A 22 4.20 2.52 -3.55
C ARG A 22 5.30 3.56 -3.78
N GLN A 23 4.92 4.82 -4.01
CA GLN A 23 5.90 5.90 -4.17
C GLN A 23 6.79 6.05 -2.93
N GLN A 24 6.19 6.07 -1.73
CA GLN A 24 6.93 6.16 -0.47
C GLN A 24 7.81 4.93 -0.20
N PHE A 25 7.35 3.74 -0.57
CA PHE A 25 8.11 2.51 -0.42
C PHE A 25 9.36 2.47 -1.33
N GLU A 26 9.22 3.00 -2.54
CA GLU A 26 10.28 3.07 -3.55
C GLU A 26 11.24 4.25 -3.36
N ASP A 27 10.82 5.28 -2.62
CA ASP A 27 11.69 6.39 -2.24
C ASP A 27 12.81 5.93 -1.30
N HIS A 28 14.04 5.87 -1.82
CA HIS A 28 15.22 5.50 -1.04
C HIS A 28 15.75 6.62 -0.13
N SER A 29 15.27 7.86 -0.31
CA SER A 29 15.57 8.96 0.60
C SER A 29 14.66 8.94 1.83
N ALA A 30 13.52 8.25 1.77
CA ALA A 30 12.63 8.06 2.90
C ALA A 30 13.26 7.15 3.96
N GLY A 31 13.07 7.52 5.24
CA GLY A 31 13.52 6.73 6.38
C GLY A 31 12.87 5.35 6.44
N ALA A 32 13.52 4.41 7.11
CA ALA A 32 13.07 3.01 7.20
C ALA A 32 11.66 2.88 7.80
N ASP A 33 11.28 3.74 8.77
CA ASP A 33 9.95 3.73 9.37
C ASP A 33 8.86 4.16 8.38
N THR A 34 9.07 5.25 7.64
CA THR A 34 8.15 5.71 6.58
C THR A 34 7.94 4.62 5.52
N ARG A 35 9.02 3.95 5.13
CA ARG A 35 8.96 2.85 4.14
C ARG A 35 8.29 1.61 4.72
N ALA A 36 8.41 1.36 6.03
CA ALA A 36 7.73 0.27 6.71
C ALA A 36 6.22 0.51 6.81
N ASP A 37 5.79 1.74 7.08
CA ASP A 37 4.36 2.09 7.09
C ASP A 37 3.75 2.00 5.69
N ALA A 38 4.48 2.46 4.67
CA ALA A 38 4.10 2.25 3.28
C ALA A 38 3.98 0.75 2.91
N ALA A 39 4.91 -0.08 3.39
CA ALA A 39 4.85 -1.52 3.20
C ALA A 39 3.60 -2.16 3.82
N ARG A 40 3.15 -1.70 5.00
CA ARG A 40 1.90 -2.17 5.63
C ARG A 40 0.68 -1.84 4.78
N ILE A 41 0.61 -0.63 4.23
CA ILE A 41 -0.48 -0.22 3.32
C ILE A 41 -0.45 -1.06 2.04
N MET A 42 0.73 -1.35 1.49
CA MET A 42 0.89 -2.25 0.35
C MET A 42 0.46 -3.69 0.67
N ILE A 43 0.60 -4.15 1.92
CA ILE A 43 0.11 -5.46 2.34
C ILE A 43 -1.42 -5.49 2.38
N GLU A 44 -2.02 -4.45 2.95
CA GLU A 44 -3.46 -4.34 3.14
C GLU A 44 -4.22 -4.15 1.82
N LEU A 45 -3.68 -3.32 0.92
CA LEU A 45 -4.38 -2.84 -0.27
C LEU A 45 -3.80 -3.34 -1.60
N GLY A 46 -2.57 -3.86 -1.58
CA GLY A 46 -1.84 -4.24 -2.78
C GLY A 46 -2.15 -5.63 -3.31
N THR A 47 -1.60 -5.92 -4.48
CA THR A 47 -1.66 -7.25 -5.09
C THR A 47 -0.83 -8.27 -4.32
N ALA A 48 -0.96 -9.57 -4.64
CA ALA A 48 -0.10 -10.60 -4.07
C ALA A 48 1.40 -10.32 -4.30
N PHE A 49 1.75 -9.67 -5.40
CA PHE A 49 3.13 -9.24 -5.68
C PHE A 49 3.59 -8.13 -4.72
N ASP A 50 2.75 -7.09 -4.51
CA ASP A 50 3.03 -6.02 -3.55
C ASP A 50 3.20 -6.57 -2.14
N GLN A 51 2.32 -7.48 -1.74
CA GLN A 51 2.38 -8.17 -0.45
C GLN A 51 3.70 -8.93 -0.30
N GLY A 52 4.10 -9.72 -1.30
CA GLY A 52 5.38 -10.46 -1.26
C GLY A 52 6.58 -9.54 -1.07
N ARG A 53 6.63 -8.42 -1.81
CA ARG A 53 7.70 -7.42 -1.72
C ARG A 53 7.73 -6.71 -0.37
N ALA A 54 6.57 -6.26 0.11
CA ALA A 54 6.41 -5.55 1.38
C ALA A 54 6.73 -6.45 2.59
N ARG A 55 6.26 -7.70 2.58
CA ARG A 55 6.54 -8.67 3.66
C ARG A 55 8.03 -9.01 3.76
N ARG A 56 8.70 -9.20 2.61
CA ARG A 56 10.14 -9.41 2.58
C ARG A 56 10.87 -8.20 3.18
N PHE A 57 10.49 -6.99 2.78
CA PHE A 57 11.09 -5.78 3.31
C PHE A 57 10.94 -5.64 4.83
N LEU A 58 9.74 -5.86 5.38
CA LEU A 58 9.51 -5.80 6.83
C LEU A 58 10.34 -6.85 7.58
N ARG A 59 10.42 -8.06 7.05
CA ARG A 59 11.26 -9.12 7.62
C ARG A 59 12.75 -8.74 7.61
N ASP A 60 13.25 -8.16 6.52
CA ASP A 60 14.65 -7.74 6.40
C ASP A 60 14.98 -6.61 7.40
N LEU A 61 13.98 -5.83 7.82
CA LEU A 61 14.08 -4.83 8.90
C LEU A 61 13.89 -5.41 10.32
N GLY A 62 13.59 -6.71 10.47
CA GLY A 62 13.23 -7.31 11.75
C GLY A 62 11.89 -6.82 12.31
N ARG A 63 11.00 -6.31 11.45
CA ARG A 63 9.68 -5.79 11.82
C ARG A 63 8.60 -6.86 11.62
N PRO A 64 7.53 -6.82 12.44
CA PRO A 64 6.39 -7.71 12.24
C PRO A 64 5.69 -7.37 10.91
N VAL A 65 5.22 -8.43 10.26
CA VAL A 65 4.41 -8.40 9.03
C VAL A 65 2.93 -8.27 9.39
#